data_AF-A0A095A3K7-F1
#
_entry.id   AF-A0A095A3K7-F1
#
_cell.length_a   1.000
_cell.length_b   1.000
_cell.length_c   1.000
_cell.angle_alpha   90.00
_cell.angle_beta   90.00
_cell.angle_gamma   90.00
#
_symmetry.space_group_name_H-M   'P 1'
#
loop_
_entity.id
_entity.type
_entity.pdbx_description
1 polymer ?
#
loop_
_entity_poly.entity_id
_entity_poly.type
_entity_poly.pdbx_seq_one_letter_code
_entity_poly.pdbx_strand_id
1 'polypeptide(L)'
;MLSQIIVFLIKCEWPQQWPTMLPEFLSLGKLGIPQTKLVLNSFLRLYEDVIQFQDAPPSRRSDILTGLNDNLTEIFVFALDSIVNRLPNADSFIDCDSLDICRESLCTLGGFLESCRLNVLTSWTPSEIAIKNLNLSRTLPFLSLITTLVGIRSLQTDALSLINILLSRRIQPGSEIPDSYGPTIADSFLKEPLGSSSPCNNLIKVLCSTLSENPEYSDERYNFLRLFGDIVVHIGCHMIIHWKEYSYESALCNCLDNGVCECPNLPSHLFQAILRYRSDLVKCLSAGASCWPQKVLLLCISWIETLIQASPSCQDYDPITKFLLATSPLILEWEALDSFLEPCLSAVEQSLEALHIDMDVSSKVKNLIHGILQSSNSMDPLLRAKHLACLSMLLQHVDSNNDSELLVPFLNKIFESLNSCPVVDESPSLIDTLDFVNRPRQVKTMHLASATSFLRFTRARPIRMMVSSILLLRNDLIV
;
A
#
# COMPACT_ATOMS: atom_id res chain seq x y z
N MET A 1 -19.34 27.80 -11.17
CA MET A 1 -19.83 29.19 -11.25
C MET A 1 -20.88 29.50 -10.19
N LEU A 2 -22.03 28.82 -10.15
CA LEU A 2 -23.07 29.12 -9.14
C LEU A 2 -22.61 28.90 -7.69
N SER A 3 -21.97 27.77 -7.38
CA SER A 3 -21.42 27.52 -6.03
C SER A 3 -20.41 28.59 -5.60
N GLN A 4 -19.60 29.11 -6.53
CA GLN A 4 -18.62 30.17 -6.22
C GLN A 4 -19.30 31.49 -5.85
N ILE A 5 -20.38 31.85 -6.56
CA ILE A 5 -21.17 33.04 -6.25
C ILE A 5 -21.80 32.89 -4.86
N ILE A 6 -22.38 31.73 -4.57
CA ILE A 6 -23.00 31.48 -3.27
C ILE A 6 -21.97 31.48 -2.15
N VAL A 7 -20.82 30.83 -2.33
CA VAL A 7 -19.72 30.85 -1.35
C VAL A 7 -19.23 32.27 -1.11
N PHE A 8 -19.14 33.10 -2.14
CA PHE A 8 -18.80 34.51 -1.98
C PHE A 8 -19.82 35.24 -1.09
N LEU A 9 -21.13 35.06 -1.34
CA LEU A 9 -22.19 35.64 -0.50
C LEU A 9 -22.12 35.13 0.95
N ILE A 10 -21.90 33.82 1.14
CA ILE A 10 -21.73 33.21 2.47
C ILE A 10 -20.53 33.85 3.18
N LYS A 11 -19.38 34.00 2.51
CA LYS A 11 -18.19 34.66 3.08
C LYS A 11 -18.48 36.12 3.47
N CYS A 12 -19.34 36.81 2.73
CA CYS A 12 -19.73 38.19 3.05
C CYS A 12 -20.68 38.29 4.26
N GLU A 13 -21.66 37.40 4.39
CA GLU A 13 -22.80 37.61 5.29
C GLU A 13 -22.90 36.61 6.48
N TRP A 14 -22.48 35.36 6.31
CA TRP A 14 -22.57 34.32 7.35
C TRP A 14 -21.31 34.23 8.23
N PRO A 15 -21.40 34.14 9.58
CA PRO A 15 -22.59 33.74 10.34
C PRO A 15 -23.48 34.86 10.89
N GLN A 16 -23.00 36.09 11.05
CA GLN A 16 -23.73 37.11 11.83
C GLN A 16 -24.92 37.74 11.10
N GLN A 17 -24.82 37.99 9.79
CA GLN A 17 -25.87 38.67 9.02
C GLN A 17 -26.88 37.70 8.41
N TRP A 18 -26.49 36.43 8.23
CA TRP A 18 -27.36 35.39 7.69
C TRP A 18 -27.42 34.15 8.60
N PRO A 19 -27.91 34.27 9.86
CA PRO A 19 -27.84 33.18 10.84
C PRO A 19 -28.61 31.91 10.42
N THR A 20 -29.64 32.05 9.58
CA THR A 20 -30.46 30.95 9.06
C THR A 20 -29.88 30.28 7.81
N MET A 21 -28.69 30.70 7.35
CA MET A 21 -28.07 30.17 6.13
C MET A 21 -28.01 28.64 6.13
N LEU A 22 -27.48 28.03 7.19
CA LEU A 22 -27.30 26.57 7.23
C LEU A 22 -28.63 25.79 7.11
N PRO A 23 -29.64 26.01 7.97
CA PRO A 23 -30.91 25.27 7.85
C PRO A 23 -31.63 25.55 6.53
N GLU A 24 -31.55 26.77 5.99
CA GLU A 24 -32.09 27.10 4.66
C GLU A 24 -31.38 26.29 3.57
N PHE A 25 -30.05 26.23 3.60
CA PHE A 25 -29.24 25.54 2.61
C PHE A 25 -29.42 24.02 2.66
N LEU A 26 -29.47 23.44 3.86
CA LEU A 26 -29.75 22.01 4.03
C LEU A 26 -31.18 21.66 3.59
N SER A 27 -32.15 22.55 3.81
CA SER A 27 -33.52 22.35 3.31
C SER A 27 -33.58 22.39 1.77
N LEU A 28 -32.86 23.33 1.15
CA LEU A 28 -32.71 23.44 -0.30
C LEU A 28 -32.12 22.16 -0.88
N GLY A 29 -31.07 21.64 -0.25
CA GLY A 29 -30.38 20.42 -0.68
C GLY A 29 -31.26 19.17 -0.73
N LYS A 30 -32.38 19.14 0.01
CA LYS A 30 -33.34 18.03 0.03
C LYS A 30 -34.36 18.08 -1.11
N LEU A 31 -34.44 19.16 -1.88
CA LEU A 31 -35.45 19.34 -2.94
C LEU A 31 -35.17 18.52 -4.20
N GLY A 32 -33.92 18.17 -4.48
CA GLY A 32 -33.56 17.47 -5.71
C GLY A 32 -32.05 17.36 -5.93
N ILE A 33 -31.67 16.58 -6.95
CA ILE A 33 -30.26 16.27 -7.26
C ILE A 33 -29.42 17.53 -7.52
N PRO A 34 -29.85 18.49 -8.37
CA PRO A 34 -29.06 19.70 -8.60
C PRO A 34 -28.83 20.52 -7.33
N GLN A 35 -29.84 20.60 -6.46
CA GLN A 35 -29.76 21.32 -5.20
C GLN A 35 -28.83 20.62 -4.21
N THR A 36 -28.88 19.28 -4.11
CA THR A 36 -27.94 18.51 -3.28
C THR A 36 -26.49 18.78 -3.71
N LYS A 37 -26.20 18.69 -5.01
CA LYS A 37 -24.85 18.98 -5.56
C LYS A 37 -24.42 20.42 -5.27
N LEU A 38 -25.32 21.39 -5.44
CA LEU A 38 -25.01 22.79 -5.16
C LEU A 38 -24.61 23.00 -3.70
N VAL A 39 -25.35 22.38 -2.77
CA VAL A 39 -25.12 22.49 -1.33
C VAL A 39 -23.79 21.87 -0.93
N LEU A 40 -23.55 20.62 -1.32
CA LEU A 40 -22.29 19.90 -1.05
C LEU A 40 -21.07 20.67 -1.58
N ASN A 41 -21.10 21.07 -2.85
CA ASN A 41 -19.97 21.73 -3.51
C ASN A 41 -19.72 23.13 -2.92
N SER A 42 -20.77 23.81 -2.45
CA SER A 42 -20.60 25.10 -1.78
C SER A 42 -19.99 24.93 -0.38
N PHE A 43 -20.39 23.91 0.38
CA PHE A 43 -19.77 23.65 1.69
C PHE A 43 -18.31 23.23 1.56
N LEU A 44 -17.99 22.30 0.67
CA LEU A 44 -16.61 21.89 0.40
C LEU A 44 -15.77 23.10 -0.02
N ARG A 45 -16.26 23.89 -0.98
CA ARG A 45 -15.54 25.06 -1.46
C ARG A 45 -15.36 26.15 -0.40
N LEU A 46 -16.39 26.41 0.41
CA LEU A 46 -16.30 27.37 1.52
C LEU A 46 -15.22 26.96 2.51
N TYR A 47 -15.17 25.67 2.85
CA TYR A 47 -14.17 25.14 3.76
C TYR A 47 -12.75 25.23 3.17
N GLU A 48 -12.57 24.86 1.90
CA GLU A 48 -11.28 25.01 1.19
C GLU A 48 -10.82 26.47 1.16
N ASP A 49 -11.72 27.40 0.81
CA ASP A 49 -11.43 28.84 0.76
C ASP A 49 -10.94 29.35 2.13
N VAL A 50 -11.53 28.87 3.23
CA VAL A 50 -11.26 29.40 4.56
C VAL A 50 -10.05 28.74 5.22
N ILE A 51 -9.87 27.43 5.05
CA ILE A 51 -8.76 26.66 5.64
C ILE A 51 -7.55 26.61 4.72
N GLN A 52 -7.72 26.11 3.50
CA GLN A 52 -6.59 25.80 2.61
C GLN A 52 -6.07 27.06 1.90
N PHE A 53 -6.98 27.82 1.27
CA PHE A 53 -6.60 28.98 0.45
C PHE A 53 -6.54 30.29 1.24
N GLN A 54 -7.13 30.31 2.44
CA GLN A 54 -7.16 31.49 3.31
C GLN A 54 -7.76 32.74 2.64
N ASP A 55 -8.74 32.54 1.75
CA ASP A 55 -9.41 33.53 0.91
C ASP A 55 -10.52 34.31 1.64
N ALA A 56 -10.16 34.90 2.79
CA ALA A 56 -10.93 35.91 3.54
C ALA A 56 -10.04 36.55 4.64
N PRO A 57 -10.39 37.74 5.16
CA PRO A 57 -9.67 38.35 6.29
C PRO A 57 -9.62 37.43 7.54
N PRO A 58 -8.54 37.45 8.34
CA PRO A 58 -8.36 36.49 9.45
C PRO A 58 -9.50 36.46 10.48
N SER A 59 -10.03 37.61 10.88
CA SER A 59 -11.18 37.70 11.79
C SER A 59 -12.40 37.01 11.19
N ARG A 60 -12.68 37.31 9.92
CA ARG A 60 -13.81 36.73 9.19
C ARG A 60 -13.66 35.22 9.03
N ARG A 61 -12.47 34.73 8.72
CA ARG A 61 -12.20 33.28 8.67
C ARG A 61 -12.46 32.61 10.01
N SER A 62 -12.00 33.22 11.10
CA SER A 62 -12.24 32.67 12.44
C SER A 62 -13.72 32.54 12.74
N ASP A 63 -14.53 33.55 12.39
CA ASP A 63 -15.99 33.50 12.60
C ASP A 63 -16.65 32.39 11.77
N ILE A 64 -16.29 32.28 10.50
CA ILE A 64 -16.81 31.27 9.57
C ILE A 64 -16.40 29.87 10.03
N LEU A 65 -15.16 29.67 10.49
CA LEU A 65 -14.70 28.38 10.99
C LEU A 65 -15.41 27.97 12.28
N THR A 66 -15.61 28.90 13.21
CA THR A 66 -16.41 28.61 14.41
C THR A 66 -17.82 28.21 14.02
N GLY A 67 -18.47 28.99 13.13
CA GLY A 67 -19.80 28.64 12.61
C GLY A 67 -19.84 27.29 11.92
N LEU A 68 -18.80 26.91 11.15
CA LEU A 68 -18.74 25.60 10.49
C LEU A 68 -18.60 24.51 11.53
N ASN A 69 -17.65 24.65 12.46
CA ASN A 69 -17.37 23.69 13.53
C ASN A 69 -18.59 23.41 14.41
N ASP A 70 -19.37 24.45 14.73
CA ASP A 70 -20.60 24.33 15.53
C ASP A 70 -21.68 23.51 14.81
N ASN A 71 -21.65 23.49 13.47
CA ASN A 71 -22.67 22.88 12.62
C ASN A 71 -22.18 21.64 11.84
N LEU A 72 -20.96 21.15 12.11
CA LEU A 72 -20.35 20.02 11.39
C LEU A 72 -21.23 18.76 11.41
N THR A 73 -21.88 18.48 12.54
CA THR A 73 -22.78 17.32 12.68
C THR A 73 -23.90 17.35 11.65
N GLU A 74 -24.53 18.50 11.43
CA GLU A 74 -25.63 18.62 10.47
C GLU A 74 -25.14 18.46 9.02
N ILE A 75 -23.97 19.01 8.71
CA ILE A 75 -23.35 18.89 7.38
C ILE A 75 -22.99 17.42 7.08
N PHE A 76 -22.40 16.72 8.05
CA PHE A 76 -22.02 15.32 7.91
C PHE A 76 -23.23 14.39 7.81
N VAL A 77 -24.25 14.59 8.66
CA VAL A 77 -25.52 13.86 8.56
C VAL A 77 -26.13 14.07 7.19
N PHE A 78 -26.17 15.30 6.68
CA PHE A 78 -26.68 15.59 5.34
C PHE A 78 -25.90 14.86 4.23
N ALA A 79 -24.57 14.86 4.28
CA ALA A 79 -23.75 14.17 3.29
C ALA A 79 -23.92 12.65 3.32
N LEU A 80 -23.95 12.04 4.51
CA LEU A 80 -24.13 10.60 4.70
C LEU A 80 -25.55 10.14 4.32
N ASP A 81 -26.58 10.88 4.73
CA ASP A 81 -27.96 10.60 4.32
C ASP A 81 -28.14 10.78 2.81
N SER A 82 -27.45 11.74 2.20
CA SER A 82 -27.46 11.92 0.75
C SER A 82 -26.87 10.71 0.02
N ILE A 83 -25.88 10.02 0.59
CA ILE A 83 -25.38 8.75 0.06
C ILE A 83 -26.43 7.65 0.23
N VAL A 84 -26.89 7.45 1.46
CA VAL A 84 -27.81 6.35 1.81
C VAL A 84 -29.10 6.40 0.98
N ASN A 85 -29.66 7.58 0.78
CA ASN A 85 -30.90 7.77 0.02
C ASN A 85 -30.77 7.50 -1.49
N ARG A 86 -29.54 7.39 -2.00
CA ARG A 86 -29.22 7.14 -3.41
C ARG A 86 -28.74 5.72 -3.67
N LEU A 87 -28.34 5.00 -2.62
CA LEU A 87 -28.01 3.59 -2.72
C LEU A 87 -29.30 2.76 -2.82
N PRO A 88 -29.44 1.97 -3.88
CA PRO A 88 -30.61 1.12 -4.03
C PRO A 88 -30.53 -0.08 -3.09
N ASN A 89 -31.66 -0.79 -2.95
CA ASN A 89 -31.65 -2.11 -2.33
C ASN A 89 -30.81 -3.06 -3.20
N ALA A 90 -30.20 -4.07 -2.55
CA ALA A 90 -29.42 -5.11 -3.23
C ALA A 90 -30.13 -5.56 -4.52
N ASP A 91 -29.40 -5.52 -5.64
CA ASP A 91 -29.80 -5.91 -7.01
C ASP A 91 -30.34 -4.82 -7.96
N SER A 92 -30.43 -3.54 -7.56
CA SER A 92 -30.81 -2.46 -8.51
C SER A 92 -29.62 -1.66 -9.03
N PHE A 93 -29.69 -1.26 -10.30
CA PHE A 93 -28.70 -0.38 -10.93
C PHE A 93 -28.74 1.02 -10.32
N ILE A 94 -27.56 1.57 -10.01
CA ILE A 94 -27.42 2.95 -9.53
C ILE A 94 -27.27 3.87 -10.75
N ASP A 95 -28.17 4.84 -10.89
CA ASP A 95 -28.09 5.81 -11.98
C ASP A 95 -26.90 6.76 -11.83
N CYS A 96 -26.50 7.38 -12.95
CA CYS A 96 -25.32 8.26 -12.99
C CYS A 96 -25.45 9.48 -12.07
N ASP A 97 -26.65 10.06 -11.95
CA ASP A 97 -26.87 11.25 -11.13
C ASP A 97 -26.77 10.92 -9.63
N SER A 98 -27.24 9.73 -9.24
CA SER A 98 -27.07 9.17 -7.90
C SER A 98 -25.61 8.90 -7.56
N LEU A 99 -24.83 8.31 -8.49
CA LEU A 99 -23.39 8.11 -8.32
C LEU A 99 -22.64 9.43 -8.15
N ASP A 100 -23.00 10.44 -8.92
CA ASP A 100 -22.41 11.77 -8.81
C ASP A 100 -22.67 12.39 -7.44
N ILE A 101 -23.87 12.26 -6.88
CA ILE A 101 -24.16 12.74 -5.51
C ILE A 101 -23.30 11.99 -4.50
N CYS A 102 -23.22 10.67 -4.60
CA CYS A 102 -22.39 9.88 -3.70
C CYS A 102 -20.93 10.36 -3.72
N ARG A 103 -20.39 10.64 -4.92
CA ARG A 103 -19.04 11.18 -5.07
C ARG A 103 -18.88 12.56 -4.42
N GLU A 104 -19.78 13.50 -4.71
CA GLU A 104 -19.71 14.85 -4.12
C GLU A 104 -19.86 14.80 -2.59
N SER A 105 -20.68 13.89 -2.06
CA SER A 105 -20.79 13.65 -0.62
C SER A 105 -19.48 13.11 -0.05
N LEU A 106 -18.85 12.12 -0.69
CA LEU A 106 -17.56 11.57 -0.26
C LEU A 106 -16.44 12.62 -0.31
N CYS A 107 -16.38 13.43 -1.38
CA CYS A 107 -15.41 14.53 -1.51
C CYS A 107 -15.63 15.58 -0.42
N THR A 108 -16.89 15.94 -0.14
CA THR A 108 -17.23 16.87 0.95
C THR A 108 -16.74 16.31 2.29
N LEU A 109 -17.11 15.07 2.64
CA LEU A 109 -16.66 14.41 3.87
C LEU A 109 -15.13 14.38 3.96
N GLY A 110 -14.44 14.00 2.89
CA GLY A 110 -12.98 13.94 2.82
C GLY A 110 -12.32 15.29 3.11
N GLY A 111 -12.82 16.37 2.50
CA GLY A 111 -12.28 17.73 2.71
C GLY A 111 -12.39 18.18 4.16
N PHE A 112 -13.54 17.97 4.81
CA PHE A 112 -13.71 18.35 6.22
C PHE A 112 -12.93 17.43 7.17
N LEU A 113 -12.82 16.14 6.86
CA LEU A 113 -12.25 15.15 7.77
C LEU A 113 -10.77 15.36 8.08
N GLU A 114 -10.02 16.10 7.29
CA GLU A 114 -8.61 16.39 7.63
C GLU A 114 -8.49 17.19 8.94
N SER A 115 -9.42 18.11 9.24
CA SER A 115 -9.33 19.02 10.39
C SER A 115 -10.40 18.80 11.48
N CYS A 116 -11.52 18.15 11.17
CA CYS A 116 -12.68 18.07 12.07
C CYS A 116 -12.62 16.91 13.08
N ARG A 117 -13.27 17.02 14.25
CA ARG A 117 -13.30 15.93 15.25
C ARG A 117 -14.05 14.69 14.72
N LEU A 118 -13.59 13.49 15.10
CA LEU A 118 -14.18 12.21 14.63
C LEU A 118 -15.56 11.89 15.24
N ASN A 119 -15.91 12.51 16.36
CA ASN A 119 -17.19 12.30 17.03
C ASN A 119 -18.40 12.66 16.14
N VAL A 120 -18.19 13.53 15.15
CA VAL A 120 -19.16 13.94 14.13
C VAL A 120 -19.60 12.76 13.25
N LEU A 121 -18.69 11.80 12.99
CA LEU A 121 -19.01 10.58 12.24
C LEU A 121 -19.68 9.53 13.13
N THR A 122 -19.18 9.35 14.34
CA THR A 122 -19.71 8.34 15.28
C THR A 122 -21.10 8.70 15.81
N SER A 123 -21.49 9.97 15.75
CA SER A 123 -22.83 10.43 16.14
C SER A 123 -23.89 10.21 15.07
N TRP A 124 -23.50 9.89 13.83
CA TRP A 124 -24.46 9.64 12.75
C TRP A 124 -25.23 8.34 12.97
N THR A 125 -26.55 8.45 12.97
CA THR A 125 -27.47 7.32 13.11
C THR A 125 -28.39 7.23 11.88
N PRO A 126 -28.13 6.27 10.97
CA PRO A 126 -29.00 6.07 9.82
C PRO A 126 -30.38 5.54 10.22
N SER A 127 -31.36 5.68 9.33
CA SER A 127 -32.68 5.09 9.53
C SER A 127 -32.62 3.55 9.65
N GLU A 128 -33.51 2.94 10.45
CA GLU A 128 -33.59 1.48 10.60
C GLU A 128 -33.85 0.76 9.26
N ILE A 129 -34.48 1.45 8.29
CA ILE A 129 -34.68 0.94 6.94
C ILE A 129 -33.33 0.85 6.22
N ALA A 130 -32.52 1.90 6.28
CA ALA A 130 -31.19 1.93 5.68
C ALA A 130 -30.24 0.89 6.30
N ILE A 131 -30.26 0.73 7.63
CA ILE A 131 -29.46 -0.27 8.33
C ILE A 131 -29.74 -1.67 7.78
N LYS A 132 -31.02 -2.01 7.58
CA LYS A 132 -31.42 -3.32 7.04
C LYS A 132 -31.10 -3.47 5.56
N ASN A 133 -31.39 -2.47 4.75
CA ASN A 133 -31.22 -2.56 3.30
C ASN A 133 -29.76 -2.63 2.88
N LEU A 134 -28.88 -1.91 3.58
CA LEU A 134 -27.45 -1.83 3.29
C LEU A 134 -26.60 -2.72 4.21
N ASN A 135 -27.24 -3.52 5.08
CA ASN A 135 -26.58 -4.34 6.10
C ASN A 135 -25.52 -3.57 6.90
N LEU A 136 -25.86 -2.36 7.36
CA LEU A 136 -24.92 -1.51 8.09
C LEU A 136 -24.69 -2.04 9.50
N SER A 137 -23.45 -1.91 9.97
CA SER A 137 -23.12 -2.09 11.39
C SER A 137 -23.94 -1.17 12.29
N ARG A 138 -24.42 -1.68 13.43
CA ARG A 138 -25.11 -0.88 14.46
C ARG A 138 -24.14 -0.11 15.36
N THR A 139 -22.87 -0.53 15.43
CA THR A 139 -21.85 0.12 16.25
C THR A 139 -21.25 1.31 15.53
N LEU A 140 -20.83 1.13 14.27
CA LEU A 140 -20.25 2.20 13.44
C LEU A 140 -20.84 2.18 12.03
N PRO A 141 -22.08 2.69 11.88
CA PRO A 141 -22.80 2.62 10.61
C PRO A 141 -22.07 3.33 9.46
N PHE A 142 -21.39 4.46 9.74
CA PHE A 142 -20.66 5.21 8.72
C PHE A 142 -19.51 4.39 8.13
N LEU A 143 -18.80 3.61 8.96
CA LEU A 143 -17.66 2.81 8.52
C LEU A 143 -18.10 1.64 7.65
N SER A 144 -19.20 1.00 8.06
CA SER A 144 -19.86 -0.04 7.28
C SER A 144 -20.39 0.51 5.95
N LEU A 145 -20.97 1.72 5.94
CA LEU A 145 -21.41 2.38 4.71
C LEU A 145 -20.24 2.62 3.75
N ILE A 146 -19.16 3.26 4.22
CA ILE A 146 -18.00 3.58 3.36
C ILE A 146 -17.36 2.30 2.82
N THR A 147 -17.23 1.24 3.62
CA THR A 147 -16.69 -0.04 3.13
C THR A 147 -17.62 -0.75 2.15
N THR A 148 -18.94 -0.59 2.27
CA THR A 148 -19.88 -1.04 1.24
C THR A 148 -19.70 -0.28 -0.07
N LEU A 149 -19.43 1.03 -0.03
CA LEU A 149 -19.16 1.84 -1.23
C LEU A 149 -17.89 1.41 -1.97
N VAL A 150 -16.90 0.84 -1.27
CA VAL A 150 -15.70 0.26 -1.92
C VAL A 150 -16.07 -0.86 -2.90
N GLY A 151 -17.20 -1.54 -2.68
CA GLY A 151 -17.72 -2.56 -3.61
C GLY A 151 -18.32 -1.99 -4.91
N ILE A 152 -18.57 -0.68 -4.99
CA ILE A 152 -19.12 -0.03 -6.17
C ILE A 152 -17.97 0.55 -6.99
N ARG A 153 -17.67 -0.05 -8.16
CA ARG A 153 -16.50 0.32 -8.99
C ARG A 153 -16.33 1.83 -9.23
N SER A 154 -17.43 2.54 -9.51
CA SER A 154 -17.42 3.98 -9.82
C SER A 154 -17.16 4.90 -8.61
N LEU A 155 -17.25 4.38 -7.39
CA LEU A 155 -17.03 5.10 -6.12
C LEU A 155 -15.85 4.54 -5.33
N GLN A 156 -15.22 3.48 -5.82
CA GLN A 156 -14.26 2.67 -5.09
C GLN A 156 -13.04 3.48 -4.64
N THR A 157 -12.48 4.28 -5.54
CA THR A 157 -11.30 5.13 -5.25
C THR A 157 -11.64 6.24 -4.26
N ASP A 158 -12.80 6.88 -4.40
CA ASP A 158 -13.27 7.94 -3.51
C ASP A 158 -13.49 7.41 -2.07
N ALA A 159 -14.12 6.24 -1.96
CA ALA A 159 -14.36 5.57 -0.68
C ALA A 159 -13.06 5.11 -0.01
N LEU A 160 -12.12 4.53 -0.78
CA LEU A 160 -10.81 4.13 -0.24
C LEU A 160 -9.97 5.34 0.19
N SER A 161 -10.00 6.44 -0.57
CA SER A 161 -9.34 7.69 -0.17
C SER A 161 -9.87 8.20 1.16
N LEU A 162 -11.19 8.15 1.38
CA LEU A 162 -11.81 8.53 2.64
C LEU A 162 -11.36 7.63 3.80
N ILE A 163 -11.31 6.30 3.59
CA ILE A 163 -10.80 5.35 4.59
C ILE A 163 -9.34 5.63 4.90
N ASN A 164 -8.52 5.93 3.89
CA ASN A 164 -7.10 6.23 4.09
C ASN A 164 -6.91 7.50 4.91
N ILE A 165 -7.71 8.56 4.66
CA ILE A 165 -7.73 9.76 5.51
C ILE A 165 -8.06 9.36 6.95
N LEU A 166 -9.13 8.60 7.17
CA LEU A 166 -9.55 8.18 8.51
C LEU A 166 -8.46 7.40 9.28
N LEU A 167 -7.74 6.50 8.60
CA LEU A 167 -6.67 5.70 9.20
C LEU A 167 -5.35 6.48 9.38
N SER A 168 -5.07 7.44 8.49
CA SER A 168 -3.85 8.25 8.53
C SER A 168 -3.87 9.35 9.59
N ARG A 169 -5.04 9.64 10.17
CA ARG A 169 -5.19 10.72 11.16
C ARG A 169 -4.48 10.38 12.46
N ARG A 170 -3.49 11.21 12.81
CA ARG A 170 -2.89 11.21 14.14
C ARG A 170 -3.94 11.67 15.16
N ILE A 171 -4.19 10.86 16.19
CA ILE A 171 -5.04 11.24 17.32
C ILE A 171 -4.44 12.52 17.93
N GLN A 172 -5.21 13.61 17.99
CA GLN A 172 -4.72 14.89 18.52
C GLN A 172 -4.38 14.73 20.02
N PRO A 173 -3.15 15.05 20.46
CA PRO A 173 -2.81 15.04 21.87
C PRO A 173 -3.59 16.17 22.57
N GLY A 174 -4.55 15.80 23.43
CA GLY A 174 -5.41 16.75 24.13
C GLY A 174 -6.91 16.62 23.85
N SER A 175 -7.34 15.70 22.96
CA SER A 175 -8.70 15.17 23.07
C SER A 175 -8.76 14.31 24.33
N GLU A 176 -9.45 14.78 25.37
CA GLU A 176 -9.79 13.98 26.54
C GLU A 176 -10.59 12.74 26.11
N ILE A 177 -9.86 11.68 25.78
CA ILE A 177 -10.31 10.30 25.94
C ILE A 177 -9.34 9.75 26.99
N PRO A 178 -9.72 9.77 28.28
CA PRO A 178 -8.87 9.30 29.36
C PRO A 178 -8.65 7.80 29.22
N ASP A 179 -7.39 7.36 29.24
CA ASP A 179 -6.88 6.12 29.86
C ASP A 179 -7.71 4.82 29.78
N SER A 180 -8.43 4.63 28.68
CA SER A 180 -9.20 3.42 28.38
C SER A 180 -9.44 3.40 26.88
N TYR A 181 -8.55 2.75 26.12
CA TYR A 181 -8.71 2.36 24.71
C TYR A 181 -9.97 2.96 24.03
N GLY A 182 -9.87 4.22 23.58
CA GLY A 182 -10.74 4.62 22.48
C GLY A 182 -10.40 3.71 21.31
N PRO A 183 -11.38 3.14 20.58
CA PRO A 183 -11.04 2.38 19.41
C PRO A 183 -10.32 3.34 18.47
N THR A 184 -9.06 3.04 18.14
CA THR A 184 -8.54 3.60 16.90
C THR A 184 -9.53 3.20 15.80
N ILE A 185 -9.70 3.99 14.74
CA ILE A 185 -10.56 3.56 13.63
C ILE A 185 -10.12 2.18 13.13
N ALA A 186 -8.83 1.85 13.23
CA ALA A 186 -8.28 0.53 13.00
C ALA A 186 -8.81 -0.57 13.96
N ASP A 187 -8.93 -0.31 15.27
CA ASP A 187 -9.61 -1.21 16.22
C ASP A 187 -11.05 -1.48 15.78
N SER A 188 -11.76 -0.45 15.32
CA SER A 188 -13.11 -0.60 14.81
C SER A 188 -13.19 -1.47 13.54
N PHE A 189 -12.19 -1.38 12.66
CA PHE A 189 -12.08 -2.29 11.51
C PHE A 189 -11.89 -3.74 11.94
N LEU A 190 -11.17 -3.98 13.04
CA LEU A 190 -10.69 -5.31 13.46
C LEU A 190 -11.58 -6.02 14.48
N LYS A 191 -12.25 -5.26 15.37
CA LYS A 191 -12.96 -5.79 16.55
C LYS A 191 -14.48 -5.88 16.37
N GLU A 192 -15.04 -5.49 15.22
CA GLU A 192 -16.49 -5.65 15.01
C GLU A 192 -16.90 -7.14 14.99
N PRO A 193 -17.98 -7.51 15.71
CA PRO A 193 -18.38 -8.89 15.86
C PRO A 193 -18.69 -9.55 14.51
N LEU A 194 -18.35 -10.83 14.42
CA LEU A 194 -18.43 -11.62 13.20
C LEU A 194 -19.85 -11.67 12.65
N GLY A 195 -20.01 -11.08 11.47
CA GLY A 195 -21.20 -11.06 10.64
C GLY A 195 -20.85 -10.54 9.24
N SER A 196 -21.80 -10.65 8.31
CA SER A 196 -21.64 -10.23 6.90
C SER A 196 -21.32 -8.73 6.71
N SER A 197 -21.39 -7.92 7.77
CA SER A 197 -21.22 -6.47 7.76
C SER A 197 -19.88 -5.96 8.33
N SER A 198 -18.92 -6.85 8.65
CA SER A 198 -17.60 -6.41 9.13
C SER A 198 -16.88 -5.56 8.06
N PRO A 199 -16.45 -4.32 8.40
CA PRO A 199 -15.76 -3.42 7.48
C PRO A 199 -14.51 -4.06 6.85
N CYS A 200 -13.71 -4.79 7.64
CA CYS A 200 -12.50 -5.45 7.15
C CYS A 200 -12.83 -6.62 6.21
N ASN A 201 -13.87 -7.41 6.51
CA ASN A 201 -14.31 -8.49 5.62
C ASN A 201 -14.83 -7.94 4.29
N ASN A 202 -15.53 -6.81 4.27
CA ASN A 202 -15.96 -6.15 3.04
C ASN A 202 -14.76 -5.72 2.19
N LEU A 203 -13.75 -5.11 2.80
CA LEU A 203 -12.50 -4.74 2.11
C LEU A 203 -11.79 -5.97 1.53
N ILE A 204 -11.67 -7.06 2.30
CA ILE A 204 -11.03 -8.30 1.84
C ILE A 204 -11.83 -8.94 0.70
N LYS A 205 -13.17 -8.96 0.77
CA LYS A 205 -14.04 -9.47 -0.29
C LYS A 205 -13.85 -8.70 -1.60
N VAL A 206 -13.88 -7.37 -1.54
CA VAL A 206 -13.69 -6.52 -2.73
C VAL A 206 -12.27 -6.65 -3.29
N LEU A 207 -11.26 -6.76 -2.42
CA LEU A 207 -9.91 -7.08 -2.87
C LEU A 207 -9.92 -8.41 -3.62
N CYS A 208 -10.42 -9.49 -3.02
CA CYS A 208 -10.41 -10.81 -3.64
C CYS A 208 -11.17 -10.86 -4.97
N SER A 209 -12.30 -10.17 -5.08
CA SER A 209 -13.02 -10.07 -6.36
C SER A 209 -12.17 -9.36 -7.42
N THR A 210 -11.54 -8.25 -7.06
CA THR A 210 -10.67 -7.49 -7.97
C THR A 210 -9.43 -8.30 -8.39
N LEU A 211 -8.82 -9.03 -7.44
CA LEU A 211 -7.66 -9.88 -7.70
C LEU A 211 -8.00 -11.13 -8.53
N SER A 212 -9.27 -11.53 -8.59
CA SER A 212 -9.71 -12.68 -9.40
C SER A 212 -9.88 -12.32 -10.88
N GLU A 213 -9.92 -11.04 -11.22
CA GLU A 213 -10.01 -10.56 -12.60
C GLU A 213 -8.64 -10.60 -13.28
N ASN A 214 -8.63 -10.83 -14.60
CA ASN A 214 -7.40 -10.88 -15.40
C ASN A 214 -6.52 -9.66 -15.13
N PRO A 215 -5.20 -9.84 -14.90
CA PRO A 215 -4.29 -8.77 -14.50
C PRO A 215 -3.94 -7.85 -15.68
N GLU A 216 -4.92 -7.09 -16.16
CA GLU A 216 -4.73 -6.02 -17.12
C GLU A 216 -4.45 -4.70 -16.38
N TYR A 217 -3.54 -3.90 -16.93
CA TYR A 217 -3.25 -2.57 -16.39
C TYR A 217 -4.37 -1.60 -16.76
N SER A 218 -4.92 -0.92 -15.75
CA SER A 218 -5.75 0.27 -15.91
C SER A 218 -5.43 1.25 -14.79
N ASP A 219 -5.59 2.56 -15.06
CA ASP A 219 -5.36 3.60 -14.04
C ASP A 219 -6.26 3.38 -12.81
N GLU A 220 -7.51 2.97 -13.04
CA GLU A 220 -8.47 2.64 -11.98
C GLU A 220 -8.00 1.49 -11.09
N ARG A 221 -7.55 0.37 -11.69
CA ARG A 221 -7.05 -0.79 -10.95
C ARG A 221 -5.77 -0.44 -10.18
N TYR A 222 -4.86 0.31 -10.80
CA TYR A 222 -3.64 0.75 -10.15
C TYR A 222 -3.95 1.65 -8.93
N ASN A 223 -4.83 2.65 -9.09
CA ASN A 223 -5.23 3.55 -8.01
C ASN A 223 -5.94 2.79 -6.87
N PHE A 224 -6.80 1.83 -7.21
CA PHE A 224 -7.40 0.92 -6.23
C PHE A 224 -6.34 0.17 -5.42
N LEU A 225 -5.43 -0.54 -6.11
CA LEU A 225 -4.41 -1.34 -5.46
C LEU A 225 -3.51 -0.47 -4.56
N ARG A 226 -3.10 0.70 -5.07
CA ARG A 226 -2.28 1.66 -4.30
C ARG A 226 -2.98 2.10 -3.01
N LEU A 227 -4.22 2.61 -3.09
CA LEU A 227 -4.95 3.07 -1.91
C LEU A 227 -5.25 1.93 -0.93
N PHE A 228 -5.55 0.74 -1.45
CA PHE A 228 -5.72 -0.45 -0.63
C PHE A 228 -4.43 -0.82 0.10
N GLY A 229 -3.29 -0.74 -0.57
CA GLY A 229 -1.96 -0.92 0.03
C GLY A 229 -1.74 0.01 1.23
N ASP A 230 -2.03 1.29 1.08
CA ASP A 230 -1.91 2.27 2.18
C ASP A 230 -2.80 1.89 3.38
N ILE A 231 -4.04 1.52 3.14
CA ILE A 231 -4.99 1.09 4.19
C ILE A 231 -4.47 -0.15 4.93
N VAL A 232 -3.97 -1.13 4.19
CA VAL A 232 -3.43 -2.36 4.76
C VAL A 232 -2.19 -2.10 5.61
N VAL A 233 -1.32 -1.16 5.20
CA VAL A 233 -0.17 -0.74 6.03
C VAL A 233 -0.65 -0.18 7.36
N HIS A 234 -1.64 0.71 7.36
CA HIS A 234 -2.18 1.28 8.60
C HIS A 234 -2.80 0.21 9.51
N ILE A 235 -3.64 -0.67 8.96
CA ILE A 235 -4.26 -1.77 9.71
C ILE A 235 -3.19 -2.74 10.23
N GLY A 236 -2.20 -3.08 9.40
CA GLY A 236 -1.11 -3.99 9.76
C GLY A 236 -0.22 -3.44 10.88
N CYS A 237 0.18 -2.16 10.81
CA CYS A 237 0.92 -1.49 11.87
C CYS A 237 0.14 -1.53 13.19
N HIS A 238 -1.17 -1.25 13.14
CA HIS A 238 -2.03 -1.33 14.31
C HIS A 238 -2.10 -2.76 14.89
N MET A 239 -2.29 -3.77 14.06
CA MET A 239 -2.29 -5.17 14.49
C MET A 239 -0.97 -5.60 15.14
N ILE A 240 0.17 -5.15 14.64
CA ILE A 240 1.49 -5.48 15.20
C ILE A 240 1.64 -4.90 16.61
N ILE A 241 1.23 -3.64 16.82
CA ILE A 241 1.25 -2.98 18.14
C ILE A 241 0.43 -3.78 19.15
N HIS A 242 -0.72 -4.30 18.73
CA HIS A 242 -1.67 -5.04 19.56
C HIS A 242 -1.61 -6.57 19.37
N TRP A 243 -0.48 -7.11 18.88
CA TRP A 243 -0.40 -8.52 18.45
C TRP A 243 -0.80 -9.54 19.51
N LYS A 244 -0.54 -9.25 20.79
CA LYS A 244 -0.92 -10.13 21.90
C LYS A 244 -2.43 -10.41 21.94
N GLU A 245 -3.26 -9.42 21.60
CA GLU A 245 -4.72 -9.54 21.55
C GLU A 245 -5.15 -10.46 20.39
N TYR A 246 -4.50 -10.35 19.23
CA TYR A 246 -4.88 -11.07 18.00
C TYR A 246 -4.26 -12.46 17.85
N SER A 247 -3.15 -12.73 18.55
CA SER A 247 -2.39 -13.99 18.42
C SER A 247 -3.17 -15.25 18.78
N TYR A 248 -4.21 -15.14 19.62
CA TYR A 248 -5.06 -16.26 20.02
C TYR A 248 -6.08 -16.66 18.94
N GLU A 249 -6.38 -15.75 18.02
CA GLU A 249 -7.34 -15.96 16.93
C GLU A 249 -6.65 -16.29 15.59
N SER A 250 -5.31 -16.21 15.53
CA SER A 250 -4.51 -16.48 14.34
C SER A 250 -4.20 -17.98 14.16
N ALA A 251 -5.17 -18.74 13.67
CA ALA A 251 -4.94 -20.11 13.15
C ALA A 251 -4.76 -20.10 11.62
N LEU A 252 -4.33 -21.18 10.98
CA LEU A 252 -4.43 -21.23 9.51
C LEU A 252 -5.89 -21.51 9.11
N CYS A 253 -6.50 -20.69 8.25
CA CYS A 253 -7.77 -21.01 7.57
C CYS A 253 -7.60 -21.02 6.04
N ASN A 254 -8.33 -21.89 5.35
CA ASN A 254 -8.44 -21.92 3.87
C ASN A 254 -9.71 -21.20 3.37
N CYS A 255 -10.31 -20.36 4.22
CA CYS A 255 -11.56 -19.66 3.97
C CYS A 255 -11.49 -18.80 2.70
N LEU A 256 -10.37 -18.08 2.52
CA LEU A 256 -10.10 -17.22 1.36
C LEU A 256 -9.89 -18.01 0.07
N ASP A 257 -9.41 -19.25 0.14
CA ASP A 257 -9.31 -20.18 -1.02
C ASP A 257 -10.69 -20.64 -1.47
N ASN A 258 -11.63 -20.75 -0.54
CA ASN A 258 -13.02 -21.13 -0.81
C ASN A 258 -13.94 -19.92 -1.10
N GLY A 259 -13.40 -18.70 -1.15
CA GLY A 259 -14.16 -17.47 -1.40
C GLY A 259 -15.08 -17.03 -0.24
N VAL A 260 -14.89 -17.58 0.96
CA VAL A 260 -15.73 -17.27 2.14
C VAL A 260 -14.92 -16.45 3.13
N CYS A 261 -15.43 -15.28 3.53
CA CYS A 261 -14.76 -14.37 4.49
C CYS A 261 -15.52 -14.24 5.82
N GLU A 262 -16.26 -15.28 6.24
CA GLU A 262 -17.15 -15.20 7.43
C GLU A 262 -16.55 -15.82 8.69
N CYS A 263 -15.28 -16.25 8.66
CA CYS A 263 -14.66 -16.90 9.81
C CYS A 263 -14.00 -15.89 10.78
N PRO A 264 -13.86 -16.27 12.07
CA PRO A 264 -13.27 -15.43 13.13
C PRO A 264 -11.82 -14.99 12.89
N ASN A 265 -11.13 -15.65 11.98
CA ASN A 265 -9.68 -15.57 11.83
C ASN A 265 -9.24 -14.43 10.90
N LEU A 266 -9.64 -13.22 11.27
CA LEU A 266 -9.34 -12.01 10.52
C LEU A 266 -7.84 -11.79 10.28
N PRO A 267 -6.93 -12.06 11.25
CA PRO A 267 -5.49 -11.89 11.01
C PRO A 267 -4.96 -12.75 9.86
N SER A 268 -5.41 -13.99 9.77
CA SER A 268 -4.94 -14.90 8.72
C SER A 268 -5.55 -14.58 7.37
N HIS A 269 -6.81 -14.12 7.33
CA HIS A 269 -7.41 -13.60 6.10
C HIS A 269 -6.67 -12.38 5.57
N LEU A 270 -6.34 -11.43 6.44
CA LEU A 270 -5.60 -10.23 6.06
C LEU A 270 -4.21 -10.61 5.53
N PHE A 271 -3.50 -11.52 6.21
CA PHE A 271 -2.20 -12.01 5.77
C PHE A 271 -2.27 -12.71 4.40
N GLN A 272 -3.24 -13.60 4.18
CA GLN A 272 -3.45 -14.26 2.88
C GLN A 272 -3.83 -13.25 1.78
N ALA A 273 -4.68 -12.28 2.10
CA ALA A 273 -5.07 -11.21 1.20
C ALA A 273 -3.86 -10.35 0.79
N ILE A 274 -2.96 -10.02 1.74
CA ILE A 274 -1.70 -9.32 1.48
C ILE A 274 -0.80 -10.10 0.51
N LEU A 275 -0.66 -11.41 0.74
CA LEU A 275 0.18 -12.26 -0.13
C LEU A 275 -0.37 -12.30 -1.56
N ARG A 276 -1.69 -12.44 -1.73
CA ARG A 276 -2.35 -12.40 -3.04
C ARG A 276 -2.22 -11.01 -3.69
N TYR A 277 -2.43 -9.95 -2.91
CA TYR A 277 -2.27 -8.56 -3.33
C TYR A 277 -0.86 -8.28 -3.86
N ARG A 278 0.18 -8.68 -3.13
CA ARG A 278 1.59 -8.51 -3.57
C ARG A 278 1.82 -9.15 -4.93
N SER A 279 1.34 -10.38 -5.12
CA SER A 279 1.50 -11.09 -6.39
C SER A 279 0.79 -10.39 -7.55
N ASP A 280 -0.43 -9.91 -7.35
CA ASP A 280 -1.21 -9.25 -8.41
C ASP A 280 -0.70 -7.84 -8.71
N LEU A 281 -0.27 -7.09 -7.70
CA LEU A 281 0.36 -5.79 -7.88
C LEU A 281 1.60 -5.91 -8.78
N VAL A 282 2.45 -6.92 -8.55
CA VAL A 282 3.61 -7.19 -9.40
C VAL A 282 3.19 -7.51 -10.85
N LYS A 283 2.11 -8.25 -11.07
CA LYS A 283 1.59 -8.53 -12.42
C LYS A 283 1.06 -7.25 -13.09
N CYS A 284 0.29 -6.44 -12.38
CA CYS A 284 -0.23 -5.17 -12.87
C CYS A 284 0.91 -4.20 -13.23
N LEU A 285 1.94 -4.12 -12.40
CA LEU A 285 3.13 -3.33 -12.66
C LEU A 285 3.93 -3.84 -13.87
N SER A 286 4.08 -5.16 -14.02
CA SER A 286 4.70 -5.79 -15.19
C SER A 286 3.91 -5.49 -16.47
N ALA A 287 2.57 -5.54 -16.43
CA ALA A 287 1.72 -5.12 -17.56
C ALA A 287 1.90 -3.63 -17.90
N GLY A 288 2.00 -2.76 -16.89
CA GLY A 288 2.33 -1.34 -17.08
C GLY A 288 3.74 -1.13 -17.66
N ALA A 289 4.69 -1.99 -17.32
CA ALA A 289 6.03 -1.99 -17.91
C ALA A 289 6.01 -2.27 -19.42
N SER A 290 5.09 -3.12 -19.89
CA SER A 290 4.86 -3.33 -21.33
C SER A 290 4.34 -2.08 -22.03
N CYS A 291 3.57 -1.21 -21.34
CA CYS A 291 3.05 0.03 -21.92
C CYS A 291 4.11 1.13 -22.02
N TRP A 292 5.05 1.20 -21.07
CA TRP A 292 6.08 2.24 -21.01
C TRP A 292 7.49 1.68 -20.76
N PRO A 293 8.01 0.81 -21.65
CA PRO A 293 9.21 0.03 -21.40
C PRO A 293 10.45 0.90 -21.13
N GLN A 294 10.59 2.01 -21.86
CA GLN A 294 11.74 2.92 -21.71
C GLN A 294 11.77 3.60 -20.33
N LYS A 295 10.60 4.10 -19.87
CA LYS A 295 10.48 4.80 -18.59
C LYS A 295 10.70 3.84 -17.43
N VAL A 296 10.12 2.63 -17.52
CA VAL A 296 10.28 1.62 -16.48
C VAL A 296 11.71 1.12 -16.40
N LEU A 297 12.40 0.92 -17.52
CA LEU A 297 13.83 0.57 -17.49
C LEU A 297 14.67 1.64 -16.79
N LEU A 298 14.45 2.93 -17.11
CA LEU A 298 15.13 4.04 -16.45
C LEU A 298 14.82 4.11 -14.94
N LEU A 299 13.58 3.80 -14.54
CA LEU A 299 13.19 3.70 -13.15
C LEU A 299 13.96 2.57 -12.44
N CYS A 300 14.03 1.36 -13.04
CA CYS A 300 14.79 0.25 -12.49
C CYS A 300 16.27 0.62 -12.30
N ILE A 301 16.87 1.27 -13.30
CA ILE A 301 18.26 1.73 -13.25
C ILE A 301 18.45 2.69 -12.07
N SER A 302 17.63 3.74 -12.00
CA SER A 302 17.74 4.74 -10.93
C SER A 302 17.49 4.14 -9.53
N TRP A 303 16.56 3.19 -9.41
CA TRP A 303 16.27 2.54 -8.14
C TRP A 303 17.44 1.67 -7.67
N ILE A 304 18.02 0.87 -8.57
CA ILE A 304 19.21 0.06 -8.28
C ILE A 304 20.40 0.95 -7.91
N GLU A 305 20.68 2.00 -8.67
CA GLU A 305 21.78 2.94 -8.40
C GLU A 305 21.62 3.61 -7.03
N THR A 306 20.39 4.01 -6.68
CA THR A 306 20.07 4.59 -5.36
C THR A 306 20.31 3.58 -4.23
N LEU A 307 19.87 2.32 -4.40
CA LEU A 307 20.03 1.29 -3.38
C LEU A 307 21.48 0.85 -3.19
N ILE A 308 22.29 0.85 -4.27
CA ILE A 308 23.72 0.59 -4.19
C ILE A 308 24.45 1.65 -3.35
N GLN A 309 24.01 2.91 -3.45
CA GLN A 309 24.60 4.03 -2.71
C GLN A 309 24.05 4.20 -1.30
N ALA A 310 22.94 3.53 -0.98
CA ALA A 310 22.27 3.67 0.31
C ALA A 310 23.08 3.00 1.44
N SER A 311 23.28 3.74 2.53
CA SER A 311 23.89 3.22 3.76
C SER A 311 22.83 3.00 4.84
N PRO A 312 22.82 1.84 5.52
CA PRO A 312 21.90 1.59 6.63
C PRO A 312 22.20 2.49 7.83
N SER A 313 21.16 2.80 8.61
CA SER A 313 21.28 3.57 9.85
C SER A 313 21.78 2.69 11.00
N CYS A 314 22.30 3.29 12.07
CA CYS A 314 22.78 2.52 13.24
C CYS A 314 21.66 1.70 13.91
N GLN A 315 20.39 2.08 13.74
CA GLN A 315 19.23 1.39 14.35
C GLN A 315 18.81 0.14 13.57
N ASP A 316 19.34 -0.04 12.36
CA ASP A 316 19.00 -1.16 11.47
C ASP A 316 19.75 -2.45 11.79
N TYR A 317 20.70 -2.38 12.73
CA TYR A 317 21.56 -3.49 13.09
C TYR A 317 21.03 -4.23 14.33
N ASP A 318 21.11 -5.55 14.27
CA ASP A 318 20.88 -6.42 15.40
C ASP A 318 21.95 -6.16 16.48
N PRO A 319 21.57 -5.89 17.74
CA PRO A 319 22.51 -5.50 18.78
C PRO A 319 23.47 -6.63 19.18
N ILE A 320 23.12 -7.90 18.90
CA ILE A 320 23.91 -9.08 19.25
C ILE A 320 24.83 -9.43 18.07
N THR A 321 24.25 -9.60 16.89
CA THR A 321 25.01 -10.10 15.73
C THR A 321 25.74 -9.00 14.96
N LYS A 322 25.39 -7.73 15.20
CA LYS A 322 25.87 -6.55 14.44
C LYS A 322 25.58 -6.64 12.93
N PHE A 323 24.69 -7.54 12.51
CA PHE A 323 24.19 -7.64 11.14
C PHE A 323 22.88 -6.89 10.98
N LEU A 324 22.52 -6.54 9.75
CA LEU A 324 21.25 -5.91 9.44
C LEU A 324 20.08 -6.81 9.83
N LEU A 325 19.03 -6.16 10.32
CA LEU A 325 17.74 -6.78 10.57
C LEU A 325 16.98 -6.97 9.26
N ALA A 326 16.24 -8.08 9.13
CA ALA A 326 15.35 -8.30 7.99
C ALA A 326 14.24 -7.23 7.88
N THR A 327 13.95 -6.54 8.99
CA THR A 327 13.00 -5.43 9.07
C THR A 327 13.62 -4.07 8.79
N SER A 328 14.92 -4.00 8.48
CA SER A 328 15.56 -2.73 8.10
C SER A 328 14.91 -2.18 6.82
N PRO A 329 14.62 -0.87 6.75
CA PRO A 329 14.06 -0.26 5.55
C PRO A 329 14.88 -0.56 4.29
N LEU A 330 16.21 -0.56 4.41
CA LEU A 330 17.09 -0.88 3.27
C LEU A 330 16.87 -2.30 2.76
N ILE A 331 16.76 -3.29 3.66
CA ILE A 331 16.54 -4.69 3.28
C ILE A 331 15.14 -4.90 2.69
N LEU A 332 14.14 -4.20 3.21
CA LEU A 332 12.77 -4.23 2.70
C LEU A 332 12.67 -3.62 1.29
N GLU A 333 13.37 -2.51 1.02
CA GLU A 333 13.46 -1.91 -0.31
C GLU A 333 14.11 -2.86 -1.32
N TRP A 334 15.21 -3.51 -0.94
CA TRP A 334 15.83 -4.55 -1.76
C TRP A 334 14.88 -5.74 -2.02
N GLU A 335 14.08 -6.14 -1.04
CA GLU A 335 13.07 -7.20 -1.24
C GLU A 335 11.92 -6.78 -2.15
N ALA A 336 11.50 -5.51 -2.08
CA ALA A 336 10.52 -4.95 -3.00
C ALA A 336 11.06 -4.98 -4.44
N LEU A 337 12.31 -4.55 -4.63
CA LEU A 337 13.00 -4.63 -5.91
C LEU A 337 13.10 -6.08 -6.41
N ASP A 338 13.50 -7.04 -5.57
CA ASP A 338 13.61 -8.46 -5.94
C ASP A 338 12.30 -9.01 -6.51
N SER A 339 11.15 -8.59 -5.95
CA SER A 339 9.83 -9.06 -6.36
C SER A 339 9.36 -8.46 -7.67
N PHE A 340 9.82 -7.25 -7.97
CA PHE A 340 9.41 -6.45 -9.11
C PHE A 340 10.30 -6.68 -10.33
N LEU A 341 11.61 -6.84 -10.13
CA LEU A 341 12.61 -6.76 -11.19
C LEU A 341 12.46 -7.85 -12.26
N GLU A 342 12.31 -9.12 -11.87
CA GLU A 342 12.26 -10.25 -12.81
C GLU A 342 11.01 -10.21 -13.74
N PRO A 343 9.77 -10.05 -13.23
CA PRO A 343 8.60 -9.92 -14.07
C PRO A 343 8.61 -8.65 -14.94
N CYS A 344 9.20 -7.55 -14.44
CA CYS A 344 9.20 -6.28 -15.16
C CYS A 344 10.23 -6.25 -16.29
N LEU A 345 11.47 -6.69 -16.06
CA LEU A 345 12.48 -6.72 -17.12
C LEU A 345 12.06 -7.62 -18.28
N SER A 346 11.48 -8.79 -17.98
CA SER A 346 10.94 -9.69 -19.01
C SER A 346 9.85 -9.01 -19.86
N ALA A 347 8.95 -8.25 -19.22
CA ALA A 347 7.90 -7.51 -19.92
C ALA A 347 8.44 -6.33 -20.75
N VAL A 348 9.45 -5.62 -20.23
CA VAL A 348 10.14 -4.54 -20.94
C VAL A 348 10.79 -5.06 -22.22
N GLU A 349 11.57 -6.15 -22.13
CA GLU A 349 12.25 -6.73 -23.30
C GLU A 349 11.25 -7.19 -24.37
N GLN A 350 10.22 -7.95 -23.97
CA GLN A 350 9.19 -8.41 -24.89
C GLN A 350 8.47 -7.25 -25.59
N SER A 351 8.20 -6.16 -24.87
CA SER A 351 7.57 -4.96 -25.44
C SER A 351 8.50 -4.21 -26.39
N LEU A 352 9.79 -4.05 -26.06
CA LEU A 352 10.77 -3.41 -26.94
C LEU A 352 10.96 -4.18 -28.24
N GLU A 353 11.03 -5.53 -28.17
CA GLU A 353 11.10 -6.41 -29.34
C GLU A 353 9.85 -6.27 -30.22
N ALA A 354 8.66 -6.30 -29.61
CA ALA A 354 7.39 -6.19 -30.32
C ALA A 354 7.18 -4.82 -30.99
N LEU A 355 7.67 -3.74 -30.36
CA LEU A 355 7.55 -2.37 -30.87
C LEU A 355 8.72 -1.98 -31.79
N HIS A 356 9.68 -2.88 -32.03
CA HIS A 356 10.91 -2.62 -32.79
C HIS A 356 11.66 -1.36 -32.33
N ILE A 357 11.66 -1.12 -31.02
CA ILE A 357 12.36 0.02 -30.43
C ILE A 357 13.82 -0.38 -30.23
N ASP A 358 14.72 0.26 -31.00
CA ASP A 358 16.16 0.07 -30.85
C ASP A 358 16.63 0.79 -29.57
N MET A 359 16.75 0.01 -28.50
CA MET A 359 17.27 0.43 -27.21
C MET A 359 18.33 -0.56 -26.75
N ASP A 360 19.49 -0.04 -26.39
CA ASP A 360 20.58 -0.85 -25.85
C ASP A 360 20.34 -1.18 -24.36
N VAL A 361 19.38 -2.08 -24.12
CA VAL A 361 19.09 -2.65 -22.80
C VAL A 361 20.30 -3.41 -22.27
N SER A 362 20.96 -4.18 -23.15
CA SER A 362 22.12 -5.01 -22.84
C SER A 362 23.25 -4.18 -22.20
N SER A 363 23.65 -3.05 -22.79
CA SER A 363 24.71 -2.21 -22.18
C SER A 363 24.28 -1.55 -20.87
N LYS A 364 23.03 -1.07 -20.78
CA LYS A 364 22.50 -0.47 -19.54
C LYS A 364 22.49 -1.48 -18.40
N VAL A 365 22.03 -2.71 -18.65
CA VAL A 365 22.03 -3.80 -17.67
C VAL A 365 23.46 -4.21 -17.31
N LYS A 366 24.39 -4.26 -18.27
CA LYS A 366 25.81 -4.50 -18.00
C LYS A 366 26.40 -3.47 -17.03
N ASN A 367 26.11 -2.19 -17.22
CA ASN A 367 26.58 -1.12 -16.33
C ASN A 367 26.06 -1.29 -14.89
N LEU A 368 24.78 -1.66 -14.74
CA LEU A 368 24.19 -1.95 -13.43
C LEU A 368 24.88 -3.14 -12.75
N ILE A 369 25.09 -4.23 -13.49
CA ILE A 369 25.80 -5.41 -12.98
C ILE A 369 27.20 -5.01 -12.51
N HIS A 370 27.90 -4.19 -13.30
CA HIS A 370 29.22 -3.68 -12.93
C HIS A 370 29.17 -2.87 -11.63
N GLY A 371 28.19 -1.98 -11.48
CA GLY A 371 27.97 -1.20 -10.26
C GLY A 371 27.74 -2.07 -9.02
N ILE A 372 26.86 -3.07 -9.11
CA ILE A 372 26.60 -4.01 -8.01
C ILE A 372 27.84 -4.87 -7.71
N LEU A 373 28.55 -5.28 -8.77
CA LEU A 373 29.76 -6.08 -8.60
C LEU A 373 30.87 -5.27 -7.91
N GLN A 374 30.93 -3.96 -8.10
CA GLN A 374 31.90 -3.10 -7.43
C GLN A 374 31.49 -2.75 -5.99
N SER A 375 30.19 -2.62 -5.70
CA SER A 375 29.68 -2.22 -4.38
C SER A 375 29.63 -3.33 -3.34
N SER A 376 29.70 -4.59 -3.76
CA SER A 376 29.39 -5.78 -2.94
C SER A 376 30.31 -6.09 -1.76
N ASN A 377 31.27 -5.23 -1.40
CA ASN A 377 32.16 -5.47 -0.26
C ASN A 377 31.48 -5.31 1.10
N SER A 378 30.14 -5.43 1.18
CA SER A 378 29.45 -5.47 2.47
C SER A 378 29.80 -6.77 3.19
N MET A 379 30.31 -6.63 4.41
CA MET A 379 30.46 -7.74 5.35
C MET A 379 29.10 -8.27 5.83
N ASP A 380 28.03 -7.51 5.58
CA ASP A 380 26.67 -7.88 5.96
C ASP A 380 26.10 -9.01 5.07
N PRO A 381 25.62 -10.12 5.67
CA PRO A 381 25.11 -11.27 4.93
C PRO A 381 23.76 -11.00 4.25
N LEU A 382 22.86 -10.20 4.81
CA LEU A 382 21.56 -9.93 4.18
C LEU A 382 21.71 -9.07 2.95
N LEU A 383 22.53 -8.02 3.01
CA LEU A 383 22.80 -7.17 1.85
C LEU A 383 23.48 -7.97 0.73
N ARG A 384 24.41 -8.87 1.09
CA ARG A 384 25.03 -9.79 0.13
C ARG A 384 24.00 -10.72 -0.52
N ALA A 385 23.06 -11.25 0.25
CA ALA A 385 21.96 -12.07 -0.26
C ALA A 385 21.14 -11.32 -1.33
N LYS A 386 20.81 -10.05 -1.06
CA LYS A 386 20.04 -9.18 -1.97
C LYS A 386 20.81 -8.84 -3.24
N HIS A 387 22.08 -8.49 -3.13
CA HIS A 387 22.93 -8.26 -4.30
C HIS A 387 23.03 -9.49 -5.20
N LEU A 388 23.20 -10.69 -4.62
CA LEU A 388 23.26 -11.94 -5.41
C LEU A 388 21.93 -12.23 -6.11
N ALA A 389 20.81 -12.01 -5.44
CA ALA A 389 19.49 -12.17 -6.04
C ALA A 389 19.32 -11.22 -7.23
N CYS A 390 19.60 -9.93 -7.04
CA CYS A 390 19.56 -8.91 -8.10
C CYS A 390 20.47 -9.27 -9.30
N LEU A 391 21.74 -9.61 -9.04
CA LEU A 391 22.69 -10.04 -10.07
C LEU A 391 22.18 -11.25 -10.85
N SER A 392 21.58 -12.24 -10.17
CA SER A 392 21.05 -13.44 -10.82
C SER A 392 19.86 -13.16 -11.74
N MET A 393 19.11 -12.07 -11.51
CA MET A 393 18.03 -11.62 -12.39
C MET A 393 18.60 -10.84 -13.57
N LEU A 394 19.43 -9.83 -13.30
CA LEU A 394 20.03 -8.97 -14.34
C LEU A 394 20.89 -9.74 -15.36
N LEU A 395 21.70 -10.71 -14.91
CA LEU A 395 22.56 -11.50 -15.79
C LEU A 395 21.78 -12.35 -16.80
N GLN A 396 20.49 -12.62 -16.55
CA GLN A 396 19.66 -13.34 -17.52
C GLN A 396 19.39 -12.53 -18.78
N HIS A 397 19.46 -11.20 -18.69
CA HIS A 397 19.11 -10.23 -19.73
C HIS A 397 20.32 -9.71 -20.54
N VAL A 398 21.54 -10.09 -20.16
CA VAL A 398 22.77 -9.72 -20.89
C VAL A 398 23.05 -10.73 -21.98
N ASP A 399 23.55 -10.33 -23.16
CA ASP A 399 23.97 -11.26 -24.22
C ASP A 399 25.16 -12.15 -23.82
N SER A 400 25.23 -13.37 -24.37
CA SER A 400 26.29 -14.34 -24.07
C SER A 400 27.65 -14.00 -24.69
N ASN A 401 27.71 -12.99 -25.55
CA ASN A 401 28.92 -12.65 -26.28
C ASN A 401 29.85 -11.83 -25.36
N ASN A 402 30.97 -12.44 -24.95
CA ASN A 402 32.01 -11.87 -24.08
C ASN A 402 31.51 -11.47 -22.67
N ASP A 403 30.66 -12.28 -22.02
CA ASP A 403 30.17 -12.02 -20.66
C ASP A 403 31.03 -12.64 -19.54
N SER A 404 32.19 -13.23 -19.86
CA SER A 404 33.12 -13.81 -18.87
C SER A 404 33.56 -12.78 -17.82
N GLU A 405 33.66 -11.50 -18.20
CA GLU A 405 34.00 -10.39 -17.32
C GLU A 405 32.94 -10.15 -16.22
N LEU A 406 31.69 -10.57 -16.44
CA LEU A 406 30.59 -10.41 -15.49
C LEU A 406 30.27 -11.72 -14.78
N LEU A 407 30.33 -12.83 -15.53
CA LEU A 407 29.95 -14.16 -15.05
C LEU A 407 30.94 -14.71 -14.01
N VAL A 408 32.25 -14.57 -14.24
CA VAL A 408 33.27 -15.08 -13.31
C VAL A 408 33.21 -14.35 -11.96
N PRO A 409 33.17 -13.00 -11.89
CA PRO A 409 33.01 -12.31 -10.62
C PRO A 409 31.71 -12.65 -9.89
N PHE A 410 30.61 -12.87 -10.61
CA PHE A 410 29.35 -13.31 -10.02
C PHE A 410 29.46 -14.69 -9.38
N LEU A 411 30.03 -15.68 -10.09
CA LEU A 411 30.23 -17.02 -9.55
C LEU A 411 31.18 -17.01 -8.35
N ASN A 412 32.29 -16.28 -8.43
CA ASN A 412 33.22 -16.14 -7.31
C ASN A 412 32.50 -15.63 -6.06
N LYS A 413 31.63 -14.63 -6.18
CA LYS A 413 30.83 -14.13 -5.05
C LYS A 413 29.84 -15.12 -4.50
N ILE A 414 29.18 -15.90 -5.35
CA ILE A 414 28.30 -16.98 -4.88
C ILE A 414 29.10 -17.95 -4.01
N PHE A 415 30.26 -18.41 -4.50
CA PHE A 415 31.08 -19.38 -3.77
C PHE A 415 31.73 -18.78 -2.52
N GLU A 416 32.20 -17.54 -2.57
CA GLU A 416 32.66 -16.79 -1.40
C GLU A 416 31.56 -16.66 -0.35
N SER A 417 30.31 -16.40 -0.77
CA SER A 417 29.16 -16.31 0.13
C SER A 417 28.83 -17.66 0.76
N LEU A 418 28.78 -18.72 -0.02
CA LEU A 418 28.54 -20.09 0.47
C LEU A 418 29.64 -20.55 1.45
N ASN A 419 30.89 -20.15 1.21
CA ASN A 419 32.02 -20.47 2.07
C ASN A 419 32.11 -19.55 3.29
N SER A 420 31.49 -18.37 3.28
CA SER A 420 31.57 -17.43 4.39
C SER A 420 30.79 -17.91 5.62
N CYS A 421 31.46 -17.92 6.76
CA CYS A 421 30.89 -18.16 8.08
C CYS A 421 31.35 -17.03 9.01
N PRO A 422 30.77 -15.82 8.92
CA PRO A 422 31.16 -14.74 9.80
C PRO A 422 30.81 -15.12 11.25
N VAL A 423 31.83 -15.15 12.11
CA VAL A 423 31.72 -15.46 13.54
C VAL A 423 31.24 -14.20 14.25
N VAL A 424 30.21 -14.33 15.08
CA VAL A 424 29.77 -13.25 15.99
C VAL A 424 30.75 -13.26 17.17
N ASP A 425 31.38 -12.12 17.47
CA ASP A 425 32.41 -11.98 18.52
C ASP A 425 32.11 -12.86 19.75
N GLU A 426 32.97 -13.84 20.00
CA GLU A 426 32.87 -14.77 21.12
C GLU A 426 33.09 -14.03 22.44
N SER A 427 32.10 -14.01 23.33
CA SER A 427 32.37 -13.86 24.76
C SER A 427 33.09 -15.13 25.25
N PRO A 428 34.25 -15.03 25.93
CA PRO A 428 35.17 -16.15 26.18
C PRO A 428 34.74 -17.05 27.35
N SER A 429 33.49 -17.47 27.40
CA SER A 429 33.00 -18.38 28.44
C SER A 429 31.93 -19.30 27.89
N LEU A 430 32.35 -20.39 27.24
CA LEU A 430 31.70 -21.71 27.17
C LEU A 430 32.25 -22.47 25.96
N ILE A 431 33.55 -22.81 26.03
CA ILE A 431 34.13 -23.85 25.18
C ILE A 431 34.04 -25.12 26.02
N ASP A 432 32.95 -25.88 25.88
CA ASP A 432 32.89 -27.32 26.14
C ASP A 432 31.46 -27.83 25.90
N THR A 433 31.03 -27.84 24.64
CA THR A 433 30.19 -28.90 24.07
C THR A 433 30.24 -28.82 22.54
N LEU A 434 30.25 -29.99 21.89
CA LEU A 434 30.13 -30.20 20.45
C LEU A 434 28.77 -29.75 19.90
N ASP A 435 28.38 -28.49 20.13
CA ASP A 435 27.16 -27.92 19.56
C ASP A 435 27.52 -27.18 18.27
N PHE A 436 26.89 -27.60 17.17
CA PHE A 436 26.85 -26.87 15.91
C PHE A 436 26.66 -25.38 16.21
N VAL A 437 27.74 -24.60 16.04
CA VAL A 437 27.74 -23.14 16.19
C VAL A 437 26.46 -22.59 15.57
N ASN A 438 25.58 -22.04 16.39
CA ASN A 438 24.26 -21.56 15.98
C ASN A 438 24.45 -20.42 14.97
N ARG A 439 24.58 -20.75 13.68
CA ARG A 439 24.76 -19.76 12.62
C ARG A 439 23.60 -18.76 12.67
N PRO A 440 23.86 -17.46 12.71
CA PRO A 440 22.82 -16.44 12.68
C PRO A 440 21.84 -16.67 11.53
N ARG A 441 20.56 -16.35 11.74
CA ARG A 441 19.51 -16.52 10.72
C ARG A 441 19.86 -15.77 9.43
N GLN A 442 20.52 -14.62 9.56
CA GLN A 442 20.98 -13.79 8.46
C GLN A 442 22.00 -14.53 7.57
N VAL A 443 22.95 -15.24 8.17
CA VAL A 443 23.95 -16.05 7.44
C VAL A 443 23.29 -17.23 6.73
N LYS A 444 22.36 -17.92 7.39
CA LYS A 444 21.58 -19.01 6.76
C LYS A 444 20.78 -18.49 5.56
N THR A 445 20.18 -17.31 5.70
CA THR A 445 19.42 -16.65 4.63
C THR A 445 20.30 -16.32 3.44
N MET A 446 21.51 -15.80 3.69
CA MET A 446 22.51 -15.56 2.64
C MET A 446 22.94 -16.84 1.93
N HIS A 447 23.21 -17.92 2.64
CA HIS A 447 23.56 -19.21 2.02
C HIS A 447 22.43 -19.73 1.13
N LEU A 448 21.18 -19.67 1.61
CA LEU A 448 20.01 -20.05 0.83
C LEU A 448 19.84 -19.17 -0.41
N ALA A 449 19.99 -17.85 -0.28
CA ALA A 449 19.91 -16.92 -1.38
C ALA A 449 21.02 -17.14 -2.41
N SER A 450 22.24 -17.47 -1.97
CA SER A 450 23.38 -17.78 -2.84
C SER A 450 23.09 -19.04 -3.66
N ALA A 451 22.62 -20.11 -3.02
CA ALA A 451 22.23 -21.35 -3.71
C ALA A 451 21.05 -21.11 -4.67
N THR A 452 20.05 -20.35 -4.24
CA THR A 452 18.88 -20.01 -5.08
C THR A 452 19.29 -19.18 -6.30
N SER A 453 20.19 -18.21 -6.13
CA SER A 453 20.71 -17.36 -7.20
C SER A 453 21.49 -18.19 -8.23
N PHE A 454 22.31 -19.12 -7.76
CA PHE A 454 23.03 -20.07 -8.62
C PHE A 454 22.06 -20.96 -9.42
N LEU A 455 21.06 -21.56 -8.75
CA LEU A 455 20.08 -22.43 -9.40
C LEU A 455 19.17 -21.67 -10.37
N ARG A 456 18.74 -20.45 -10.01
CA ARG A 456 17.95 -19.58 -10.89
C ARG A 456 18.72 -19.31 -12.18
N PHE A 457 19.97 -18.86 -12.05
CA PHE A 457 20.79 -18.53 -13.22
C PHE A 457 21.10 -19.76 -14.08
N THR A 458 21.50 -20.88 -13.47
CA THR A 458 21.81 -22.12 -14.20
C THR A 458 20.60 -22.68 -14.93
N ARG A 459 19.40 -22.57 -14.36
CA ARG A 459 18.14 -22.97 -15.00
C ARG A 459 17.78 -22.04 -16.17
N ALA A 460 17.97 -20.73 -16.02
CA ALA A 460 17.64 -19.76 -17.06
C ALA A 460 18.61 -19.81 -18.26
N ARG A 461 19.91 -20.03 -18.00
CA ARG A 461 20.98 -20.01 -19.02
C ARG A 461 21.92 -21.22 -18.93
N PRO A 462 21.45 -22.46 -19.14
CA PRO A 462 22.24 -23.68 -18.94
C PRO A 462 23.49 -23.76 -19.84
N ILE A 463 23.39 -23.27 -21.08
CA ILE A 463 24.49 -23.30 -22.06
C ILE A 463 25.68 -22.43 -21.60
N ARG A 464 25.41 -21.28 -20.98
CA ARG A 464 26.48 -20.37 -20.49
C ARG A 464 27.28 -20.98 -19.36
N MET A 465 26.62 -21.78 -18.52
CA MET A 465 27.29 -22.51 -17.46
C MET A 465 28.17 -23.63 -17.99
N MET A 466 27.72 -24.39 -19.00
CA MET A 466 28.53 -25.46 -19.60
C MET A 466 29.84 -24.95 -20.21
N VAL A 467 29.80 -23.84 -20.96
CA VAL A 467 31.01 -23.25 -21.57
C VAL A 467 31.99 -22.76 -20.50
N SER A 468 31.48 -22.21 -19.40
CA SER A 468 32.28 -21.75 -18.27
C SER A 468 32.88 -22.90 -17.46
N SER A 469 32.16 -24.03 -17.31
CA SER A 469 32.70 -25.25 -16.69
C SER A 469 33.87 -25.82 -17.50
N ILE A 470 33.81 -25.76 -18.82
CA ILE A 470 34.90 -26.17 -19.72
C ILE A 470 36.12 -25.24 -19.58
N LEU A 471 35.90 -23.94 -19.37
CA LEU A 471 36.99 -22.96 -19.14
C LEU A 471 37.63 -23.10 -17.76
N LEU A 472 36.83 -23.34 -16.71
CA LEU A 472 37.33 -23.61 -15.35
C LEU A 472 38.14 -24.92 -15.29
N LEU A 473 37.65 -25.99 -15.91
CA LEU A 473 38.37 -27.26 -16.04
C LEU A 473 39.68 -27.13 -16.85
N ARG A 474 39.77 -26.18 -17.78
CA ARG A 474 41.00 -25.90 -18.53
C ARG A 474 42.05 -25.16 -17.70
N ASN A 475 41.65 -24.32 -16.76
CA ASN A 475 42.60 -23.61 -15.90
C ASN A 475 43.23 -24.54 -14.84
N ASP A 476 42.52 -25.57 -14.39
CA ASP A 476 43.07 -26.59 -13.48
C ASP A 476 44.00 -27.60 -14.17
N LEU A 477 44.09 -27.59 -15.51
CA LEU A 477 44.99 -28.44 -16.30
C LEU A 477 46.30 -27.74 -16.71
N ILE A 478 46.54 -26.50 -16.26
CA ILE A 478 47.75 -25.71 -16.56
C ILE A 478 48.54 -25.36 -15.27
N VAL A 479 48.23 -25.97 -14.12
CA VAL A 479 49.09 -25.90 -12.92
C VAL A 479 49.95 -27.14 -12.79
#